data_AF-A0A934W7Z9-F1
#
_entry.id   AF-A0A934W7Z9-F1
#
_cell.length_a   1.000
_cell.length_b   1.000
_cell.length_c   1.000
_cell.angle_alpha   90.00
_cell.angle_beta   90.00
_cell.angle_gamma   90.00
#
_symmetry.space_group_name_H-M   'P 1'
#
loop_
_entity.id
_entity.type
_entity.pdbx_description
1 polymer ?
#
loop_
_entity_poly.entity_id
_entity_poly.type
_entity_poly.pdbx_seq_one_letter_code
_entity_poly.pdbx_strand_id
1 'polypeptide(L)' 'MERQAFAEPAWVIRSKTIKQLIKELQSFENQDLPVEISVDDGATRKPISLVKKSGQVCLLVNSET' A
#
# COMPACT_ATOMS: atom_id res chain seq x y z
N MET A 1 -23.17 -4.07 28.07
CA MET A 1 -22.13 -4.80 27.30
C MET A 1 -21.39 -3.75 26.50
N GLU A 2 -20.29 -3.23 27.03
CA GLU A 2 -19.51 -2.19 26.37
C GLU A 2 -18.70 -2.84 25.24
N ARG A 3 -18.89 -2.38 24.00
CA ARG A 3 -18.05 -2.77 22.87
C ARG A 3 -16.70 -2.08 23.06
N GLN A 4 -15.71 -2.79 23.57
CA GLN A 4 -14.34 -2.32 23.57
C GLN A 4 -13.86 -2.29 22.11
N ALA A 5 -13.84 -1.11 21.50
CA ALA A 5 -13.21 -0.91 20.21
C ALA A 5 -11.70 -1.05 20.41
N PHE A 6 -11.14 -2.20 20.03
CA PHE A 6 -9.70 -2.34 19.90
C PHE A 6 -9.27 -1.38 18.79
N ALA A 7 -8.72 -0.23 19.19
CA ALA A 7 -8.08 0.66 18.24
C ALA A 7 -6.93 -0.13 17.59
N GLU A 8 -6.98 -0.30 16.27
CA GLU A 8 -5.88 -0.96 15.58
C GLU A 8 -4.57 -0.23 15.90
N PRO A 9 -3.46 -0.97 16.07
CA PRO A 9 -2.18 -0.35 16.38
C PRO A 9 -1.86 0.76 15.36
N ALA A 10 -1.28 1.88 15.81
CA ALA A 10 -1.02 3.01 14.92
C ALA A 10 -0.16 2.64 13.69
N TRP A 11 0.68 1.59 13.78
CA TRP A 11 1.45 1.07 12.65
C TRP A 11 0.59 0.37 11.58
N VAL A 12 -0.57 -0.19 11.96
CA VAL A 12 -1.57 -0.78 11.05
C VAL A 12 -2.30 0.31 10.26
N ILE A 13 -2.59 1.44 10.91
CA ILE A 13 -3.40 2.53 10.31
C ILE A 13 -2.53 3.58 9.59
N ARG A 14 -1.23 3.63 9.88
CA ARG A 14 -0.34 4.68 9.36
C ARG A 14 0.05 4.43 7.90
N SER A 15 -0.67 5.09 7.00
CA SER A 15 -0.30 5.15 5.58
C SER A 15 1.02 5.92 5.38
N LYS A 16 1.84 5.46 4.42
CA LYS A 16 2.99 6.24 3.92
C LYS A 16 2.49 7.37 3.03
N THR A 17 3.14 8.52 3.09
CA THR A 17 2.94 9.56 2.07
C THR A 17 3.54 9.14 0.74
N ILE A 18 3.07 9.72 -0.36
CA ILE A 18 3.65 9.50 -1.70
C ILE A 18 5.17 9.75 -1.69
N LYS A 19 5.63 10.81 -1.02
CA LYS A 19 7.04 11.18 -0.93
C LYS A 19 7.88 10.10 -0.23
N GLN A 20 7.37 9.51 0.85
CA GLN A 20 8.06 8.43 1.56
C GLN A 20 8.13 7.17 0.71
N LEU A 21 7.02 6.80 0.05
CA LEU A 21 6.98 5.65 -0.85
C LEU A 21 7.98 5.79 -2.00
N ILE A 22 7.99 6.94 -2.69
CA ILE A 22 8.95 7.21 -3.78
C ILE A 22 10.39 7.08 -3.30
N LYS A 23 10.72 7.63 -2.12
CA LYS A 23 12.08 7.56 -1.56
C LYS A 23 12.53 6.11 -1.33
N GLU A 24 11.62 5.26 -0.86
CA GLU A 24 11.92 3.83 -0.67
C GLU A 24 12.08 3.12 -2.00
N LEU A 25 11.19 3.33 -2.97
CA LEU A 25 11.31 2.75 -4.30
C LEU A 25 12.63 3.13 -4.96
N GLN A 26 13.04 4.40 -4.88
CA GLN A 26 14.31 4.91 -5.41
C GLN A 26 15.56 4.32 -4.73
N SER A 27 15.41 3.68 -3.56
CA SER A 27 16.54 3.06 -2.86
C SER A 27 16.92 1.68 -3.38
N PHE A 28 16.07 1.08 -4.23
CA PHE A 28 16.36 -0.20 -4.88
C PHE A 28 17.40 0.00 -5.99
N GLU A 29 18.41 -0.86 -6.02
CA GLU A 29 19.47 -0.80 -7.05
C GLU A 29 18.90 -0.99 -8.46
N ASN A 30 17.98 -1.94 -8.62
CA ASN A 30 17.28 -2.19 -9.88
C ASN A 30 15.89 -1.53 -9.88
N GLN A 31 15.74 -0.46 -10.65
CA GLN A 31 14.48 0.28 -10.82
C GLN A 31 13.51 -0.34 -11.84
N ASP A 32 13.93 -1.39 -12.57
CA ASP A 32 13.11 -2.08 -13.57
C ASP A 32 12.29 -3.25 -12.98
N LEU A 33 12.36 -3.46 -11.66
CA LEU A 33 11.60 -4.51 -10.99
C LEU A 33 10.09 -4.22 -11.02
N PRO A 34 9.24 -5.22 -11.32
CA PRO A 34 7.79 -5.07 -11.21
C PRO A 34 7.38 -4.86 -9.75
N VAL A 35 6.43 -3.95 -9.54
CA VAL A 35 5.89 -3.67 -8.20
C VAL A 35 4.59 -4.44 -8.00
N GLU A 36 4.54 -5.22 -6.92
CA GLU A 36 3.38 -5.99 -6.50
C GLU A 36 2.88 -5.52 -5.13
N ILE A 37 1.57 -5.61 -4.91
CA ILE A 37 0.91 -5.34 -3.63
C ILE A 37 0.35 -6.63 -3.04
N SER A 38 0.45 -6.74 -1.72
CA SER A 38 -0.23 -7.75 -0.90
C SER A 38 -0.93 -7.05 0.26
N VAL A 39 -2.08 -7.59 0.65
CA VAL A 39 -2.87 -7.15 1.81
C VAL A 39 -3.04 -8.25 2.86
N ASP A 40 -2.34 -9.37 2.67
CA ASP A 40 -2.44 -10.61 3.44
C ASP A 40 -1.04 -11.16 3.78
N ASP A 41 -0.12 -10.25 4.12
CA ASP A 41 1.25 -10.56 4.55
C ASP A 41 2.06 -11.39 3.52
N GLY A 42 1.78 -11.17 2.23
CA GLY A 42 2.47 -11.80 1.12
C GLY A 42 1.85 -13.11 0.62
N ALA A 43 0.78 -13.61 1.24
CA ALA A 43 0.13 -14.85 0.83
C ALA A 43 -0.45 -14.76 -0.60
N THR A 44 -1.01 -13.61 -0.96
CA THR A 44 -1.38 -13.26 -2.33
C THR A 44 -0.69 -11.98 -2.78
N ARG A 45 -0.32 -11.94 -4.06
CA ARG A 45 0.40 -10.82 -4.67
C ARG A 45 -0.28 -10.44 -5.96
N LYS A 46 -0.44 -9.14 -6.18
CA LYS A 46 -1.07 -8.57 -7.36
C LYS A 46 -0.21 -7.44 -7.93
N PRO A 47 0.03 -7.37 -9.25
CA PRO A 47 0.74 -6.25 -9.85
C PRO A 47 -0.04 -4.95 -9.68
N ILE A 48 0.68 -3.84 -9.54
CA ILE A 48 0.05 -2.52 -9.56
C ILE A 48 -0.07 -2.08 -11.02
N SER A 49 -1.30 -1.92 -11.49
CA SER A 49 -1.61 -1.54 -12.87
C SER A 49 -1.86 -0.04 -13.05
N LEU A 50 -2.39 0.62 -12.02
CA LEU A 50 -2.78 2.03 -12.07
C LEU A 50 -2.52 2.71 -10.73
N VAL A 51 -2.13 3.97 -10.79
CA VAL A 51 -2.01 4.87 -9.63
C VAL A 51 -2.99 6.01 -9.85
N LYS A 52 -3.94 6.22 -8.93
CA LYS A 52 -4.97 7.27 -9.06
C LYS A 52 -5.21 8.01 -7.75
N LYS A 53 -5.72 9.23 -7.84
CA LYS A 53 -6.26 9.95 -6.67
C LYS A 53 -7.68 9.44 -6.38
N SER A 54 -7.94 9.02 -5.14
CA SER A 54 -9.27 8.67 -4.65
C SER A 54 -9.54 9.46 -3.37
N GLY A 55 -10.40 10.48 -3.45
CA GLY A 55 -10.60 11.41 -2.34
C GLY A 55 -9.30 12.09 -1.92
N GLN A 56 -8.87 11.85 -0.67
CA GLN A 56 -7.65 12.41 -0.07
C GLN A 56 -6.45 11.46 -0.12
N VAL A 57 -6.56 10.29 -0.75
CA VAL A 57 -5.49 9.29 -0.80
C VAL A 57 -4.99 9.02 -2.22
N CYS A 58 -3.73 8.62 -2.32
CA CYS A 58 -3.19 7.98 -3.51
C CYS A 58 -3.50 6.49 -3.44
N LEU A 59 -4.26 5.98 -4.42
CA LEU A 59 -4.71 4.60 -4.47
C LEU A 59 -3.93 3.84 -5.54
N LEU A 60 -3.30 2.74 -5.13
CA LEU A 60 -2.66 1.76 -6.00
C LEU A 60 -3.71 0.72 -6.39
N VAL A 61 -3.93 0.52 -7.68
CA VAL A 61 -5.02 -0.32 -8.19
C VAL A 61 -4.45 -1.45 -9.03
N ASN A 62 -4.93 -2.66 -8.75
CA ASN A 62 -4.83 -3.79 -9.65
C ASN A 62 -6.10 -3.83 -10.54
N SER A 63 -5.91 -4.00 -11.85
CA SER A 63 -6.99 -4.00 -12.85
C SER A 63 -7.19 -5.40 -13.46
N GLU A 64 -6.74 -6.46 -12.78
CA GLU A 64 -7.09 -7.81 -13.19
C GLU A 64 -8.59 -7.99 -12.96
N THR A 65 -9.32 -8.18 -14.06
CA THR A 65 -10.72 -8.64 -14.08
C THR A 65 -10.81 -10.13 -13.84
#